data_AF-A0A094IMM9-F1
#
_entry.id   AF-A0A094IMM9-F1
#
_cell.length_a   1.000
_cell.length_b   1.000
_cell.length_c   1.000
_cell.angle_alpha   90.00
_cell.angle_beta   90.00
_cell.angle_gamma   90.00
#
_symmetry.space_group_name_H-M   'P 1'
#
loop_
_entity.id
_entity.type
_entity.pdbx_description
1 polymer ?
#
loop_
_entity_poly.entity_id
_entity_poly.type
_entity_poly.pdbx_seq_one_letter_code
_entity_poly.pdbx_strand_id
1 'polypeptide(L)'
;KSATIQARKELRQAGVAARKLERLRKKRVAALRKAGQPILPKDQEPVPDPEAEAQAAQAAQAEESTGNGSGSGSGGEESNDSTVEFYL
;
A
#
# COMPACT_ATOMS: atom_id res chain seq x y z
N LYS A 1 -7.81 -31.00 7.09
CA LYS A 1 -7.39 -30.02 6.06
C LYS A 1 -6.45 -29.03 6.73
N SER A 2 -5.25 -28.79 6.19
CA SER A 2 -4.29 -27.85 6.80
C SER A 2 -4.82 -26.42 6.76
N ALA A 3 -4.57 -25.65 7.82
CA ALA A 3 -4.94 -24.24 7.93
C ALA A 3 -4.41 -23.40 6.74
N THR A 4 -3.26 -23.76 6.18
CA THR A 4 -2.63 -23.03 5.07
C THR A 4 -3.41 -23.15 3.75
N ILE A 5 -4.03 -24.31 3.48
CA ILE A 5 -4.84 -24.51 2.27
C ILE A 5 -6.12 -23.70 2.36
N GLN A 6 -6.72 -23.62 3.55
CA GLN A 6 -7.93 -22.86 3.79
C GLN A 6 -7.66 -21.35 3.63
N ALA A 7 -6.60 -20.84 4.26
CA ALA A 7 -6.20 -19.44 4.14
C ALA A 7 -5.94 -19.02 2.68
N ARG A 8 -5.26 -19.86 1.88
CA ARG A 8 -5.03 -19.58 0.44
C ARG A 8 -6.33 -19.49 -0.35
N LYS A 9 -7.32 -20.33 -0.03
CA LYS A 9 -8.62 -20.30 -0.71
C LYS A 9 -9.39 -19.02 -0.36
N GLU A 10 -9.38 -18.62 0.90
CA GLU A 10 -10.04 -17.40 1.38
C GLU A 10 -9.41 -16.16 0.76
N LEU A 11 -8.08 -16.08 0.77
CA LEU A 11 -7.33 -15.01 0.11
C LEU A 11 -7.68 -14.92 -1.38
N ARG A 12 -7.76 -16.06 -2.08
CA ARG A 12 -8.15 -16.09 -3.49
C ARG A 12 -9.58 -15.59 -3.73
N GLN A 13 -10.50 -15.93 -2.85
CA GLN A 13 -11.87 -15.45 -2.94
C GLN A 13 -11.96 -13.95 -2.69
N ALA A 14 -11.23 -13.45 -1.70
CA ALA A 14 -11.14 -12.03 -1.39
C ALA A 14 -10.55 -11.23 -2.56
N GLY A 15 -9.48 -11.73 -3.19
CA GLY A 15 -8.88 -11.10 -4.38
C GLY A 15 -9.84 -11.00 -5.56
N VAL A 16 -10.59 -12.08 -5.83
CA VAL A 16 -11.63 -12.07 -6.86
C VAL A 16 -12.74 -11.06 -6.55
N ALA A 17 -13.16 -10.95 -5.28
CA ALA A 17 -14.16 -9.98 -4.85
C ALA A 17 -13.66 -8.54 -5.02
N ALA A 18 -12.43 -8.24 -4.58
CA ALA A 18 -11.80 -6.94 -4.74
C ALA A 18 -11.71 -6.52 -6.22
N ARG A 19 -11.27 -7.44 -7.10
CA ARG A 19 -11.19 -7.19 -8.55
C ARG A 19 -12.55 -6.86 -9.17
N LYS A 20 -13.62 -7.53 -8.73
CA LYS A 20 -14.98 -7.24 -9.17
C LYS A 20 -15.44 -5.86 -8.70
N LEU A 21 -15.15 -5.52 -7.44
CA LEU A 21 -15.50 -4.22 -6.87
C LEU A 21 -14.75 -3.08 -7.59
N GLU A 22 -13.45 -3.24 -7.84
CA GLU A 22 -12.65 -2.25 -8.58
C GLU A 22 -13.17 -2.06 -10.00
N ARG A 23 -13.60 -3.14 -10.67
CA ARG A 23 -14.25 -3.04 -11.99
C ARG A 23 -15.54 -2.21 -11.92
N LEU A 24 -16.36 -2.41 -10.90
CA LEU A 24 -17.60 -1.63 -10.71
C LEU A 24 -17.30 -0.16 -10.41
N ARG A 25 -16.32 0.12 -9.55
CA ARG A 25 -15.82 1.47 -9.26
C ARG A 25 -15.40 2.18 -10.56
N LYS A 26 -14.51 1.58 -11.34
CA LYS A 26 -14.05 2.15 -12.62
C LYS A 26 -15.19 2.41 -13.60
N LYS A 27 -16.19 1.51 -13.68
CA LYS A 27 -17.38 1.73 -14.52
C LYS A 27 -18.19 2.93 -14.06
N ARG A 28 -18.42 3.08 -12.75
CA ARG A 28 -19.13 4.26 -12.19
C ARG A 28 -18.37 5.54 -12.47
N VAL A 29 -17.06 5.57 -12.24
CA VAL A 29 -16.19 6.71 -12.56
C VAL A 29 -16.29 7.08 -14.04
N ALA A 30 -16.23 6.10 -14.94
CA ALA A 30 -16.34 6.35 -16.37
C ALA A 30 -17.72 6.92 -16.74
N ALA A 31 -18.80 6.44 -16.13
CA ALA A 31 -20.15 6.97 -16.35
C ALA A 31 -20.28 8.42 -15.85
N LEU A 32 -19.78 8.72 -14.64
CA LEU A 32 -19.79 10.09 -14.09
C LEU A 32 -19.00 11.06 -14.96
N ARG A 33 -17.80 10.66 -15.41
CA ARG A 33 -16.99 11.46 -16.34
C ARG A 33 -17.73 11.73 -17.67
N LYS A 34 -18.37 10.70 -18.24
CA LYS A 34 -19.17 10.86 -19.47
C LYS A 34 -20.36 11.79 -19.27
N ALA A 35 -20.97 11.78 -18.08
CA ALA A 35 -22.07 12.66 -17.73
C ALA A 35 -21.63 14.07 -17.32
N GLY A 36 -20.32 14.36 -17.28
CA GLY A 36 -19.78 15.64 -16.77
C GLY A 36 -20.02 15.84 -15.27
N GLN A 37 -20.31 14.78 -14.52
CA GLN A 37 -20.60 14.83 -13.10
C GLN A 37 -19.33 14.66 -12.26
N PRO A 38 -19.26 15.30 -11.07
CA PRO A 38 -18.13 15.12 -10.16
C PRO A 38 -18.05 13.67 -9.67
N ILE A 39 -16.82 13.19 -9.49
CA ILE A 39 -16.57 11.83 -8.96
C ILE A 39 -16.78 11.85 -7.45
N LEU A 40 -17.63 10.94 -6.96
CA LEU A 40 -17.91 10.79 -5.54
C LEU A 40 -16.65 10.38 -4.76
N PRO A 41 -16.46 10.83 -3.50
CA PRO A 41 -15.30 10.46 -2.69
C PRO A 41 -15.06 8.93 -2.61
N LYS A 42 -16.14 8.15 -2.48
CA LYS A 42 -16.09 6.68 -2.48
C LYS A 42 -15.51 6.05 -3.75
N ASP A 43 -15.48 6.78 -4.85
CA ASP A 43 -14.97 6.34 -6.14
C ASP A 43 -13.60 6.96 -6.46
N GLN A 44 -13.04 7.79 -5.59
CA GLN A 44 -11.70 8.37 -5.78
C GLN A 44 -10.60 7.36 -5.45
N GLU A 45 -10.80 6.59 -4.39
CA GLU A 45 -9.80 5.63 -3.91
C GLU A 45 -9.88 4.29 -4.67
N PRO A 46 -8.73 3.69 -5.01
CA PRO A 46 -8.69 2.34 -5.56
C PRO A 46 -9.07 1.30 -4.50
N VAL A 47 -9.74 0.23 -4.91
CA VAL A 47 -10.03 -0.89 -4.01
C VAL A 47 -8.73 -1.70 -3.76
N PRO A 48 -8.35 -1.95 -2.50
CA PRO A 48 -7.18 -2.76 -2.16
C PRO A 48 -7.31 -4.21 -2.63
N ASP A 49 -6.22 -4.80 -3.12
CA ASP A 49 -6.18 -6.22 -3.51
C ASP A 49 -5.54 -7.05 -2.38
N PRO A 50 -6.32 -7.87 -1.67
CA PRO A 50 -5.82 -8.64 -0.53
C PRO A 50 -4.76 -9.67 -0.93
N GLU A 51 -4.71 -10.13 -2.18
CA GLU A 51 -3.63 -11.02 -2.62
C GLU A 51 -2.29 -10.28 -2.72
N ALA A 52 -2.31 -9.03 -3.20
CA ALA A 52 -1.12 -8.20 -3.34
C ALA A 52 -0.58 -7.79 -1.98
N GLU A 53 -1.47 -7.41 -1.05
CA GLU A 53 -1.10 -7.09 0.34
C GLU A 53 -0.47 -8.28 1.05
N ALA A 54 -1.03 -9.47 0.89
CA ALA A 54 -0.48 -10.69 1.48
C ALA A 54 0.89 -11.08 0.90
N GLN A 55 1.12 -10.82 -0.39
CA GLN A 55 2.45 -11.00 -1.01
C GLN A 55 3.46 -10.00 -0.48
N ALA A 56 3.06 -8.73 -0.33
CA ALA A 56 3.91 -7.69 0.24
C ALA A 56 4.29 -8.02 1.71
N ALA A 57 3.33 -8.50 2.50
CA ALA A 57 3.58 -8.95 3.87
C ALA A 57 4.54 -10.14 3.94
N GLN A 58 4.42 -11.11 3.03
CA GLN A 58 5.36 -12.24 2.94
C GLN A 58 6.76 -11.79 2.52
N ALA A 59 6.87 -10.84 1.58
CA ALA A 59 8.15 -10.29 1.17
C ALA A 59 8.83 -9.52 2.31
N ALA A 60 8.08 -8.72 3.09
CA ALA A 60 8.61 -8.02 4.25
C ALA A 60 9.15 -8.97 5.33
N GLN A 61 8.45 -10.09 5.59
CA GLN A 61 8.92 -11.11 6.53
C GLN A 61 10.18 -11.84 6.03
N ALA A 62 10.36 -11.96 4.71
CA ALA A 62 11.58 -12.54 4.13
C ALA A 62 12.78 -11.59 4.26
N GLU A 63 12.58 -10.29 4.09
CA GLU A 63 13.62 -9.25 4.25
C GLU A 63 14.10 -9.13 5.71
N GLU A 64 13.21 -9.30 6.69
CA GLU A 64 13.57 -9.32 8.12
C GLU A 64 14.42 -10.56 8.49
N SER A 65 14.26 -11.66 7.75
CA SER A 65 15.01 -12.91 7.93
C SER A 65 16.42 -12.88 7.31
N THR A 66 16.80 -11.85 6.54
CA THR A 66 18.11 -11.72 5.88
C THR A 66 18.95 -10.53 6.37
N GLY A 67 18.61 -9.96 7.54
CA GLY A 67 19.37 -8.87 8.16
C GLY A 67 20.58 -9.34 8.97
N ASN A 68 21.51 -10.09 8.36
CA ASN A 68 22.84 -10.32 8.94
C ASN A 68 23.90 -10.00 7.87
N GLY A 69 24.34 -8.75 7.80
CA GLY A 69 25.31 -8.27 6.80
C GLY A 69 25.82 -6.87 7.10
N SER A 70 27.03 -6.81 7.66
CA SER A 70 27.83 -5.64 7.98
C SER A 70 28.09 -4.73 6.77
N GLY A 71 28.06 -3.40 6.95
CA GLY A 71 28.34 -2.41 5.91
C GLY A 71 28.51 -1.01 6.48
N SER A 72 29.67 -0.76 7.07
CA SER A 72 30.13 0.52 7.60
C SER A 72 30.22 1.58 6.49
N GLY A 73 29.68 2.77 6.71
CA GLY A 73 29.92 3.93 5.86
C GLY A 73 28.83 5.00 5.92
N SER A 74 29.06 6.05 6.71
CA SER A 74 28.71 7.41 6.29
C SER A 74 29.39 8.43 7.20
N GLY A 75 30.42 9.09 6.67
CA GLY A 75 30.91 10.36 7.19
C GLY A 75 30.01 11.49 6.70
N GLY A 76 29.87 12.54 7.50
CA GLY A 76 29.10 13.72 7.17
C GLY A 76 28.89 14.64 8.37
N GLU A 77 29.99 15.26 8.81
CA GLU A 77 30.11 16.58 9.46
C GLU A 77 28.81 17.30 9.89
N GLU A 78 28.60 17.33 11.20
CA GLU A 78 27.61 18.14 11.92
C GLU A 78 28.09 19.60 11.99
N SER A 79 27.46 20.48 11.24
CA SER A 79 27.54 21.93 11.45
C SER A 79 26.25 22.41 12.09
N ASN A 80 26.23 22.47 13.43
CA ASN A 80 25.23 23.23 14.16
C ASN A 80 25.73 24.67 14.31
N ASP A 81 25.13 25.63 13.61
CA ASP A 81 24.95 26.98 14.15
C ASP A 81 23.89 27.76 13.35
N SER A 82 22.68 27.87 13.89
CA SER A 82 21.91 29.10 13.73
C SER A 82 20.84 29.17 14.82
N THR A 83 21.25 29.61 16.01
CA THR A 83 20.33 30.12 17.02
C THR A 83 19.61 31.34 16.43
N VAL A 84 18.33 31.17 16.10
CA VAL A 84 17.45 32.28 15.70
C VAL A 84 16.84 32.85 16.98
N GLU A 85 17.51 33.82 17.58
CA GLU A 85 16.95 34.64 18.66
C GLU A 85 16.01 35.70 18.05
N PHE A 86 14.72 35.55 18.31
CA PHE A 86 13.68 36.50 17.95
C PHE A 86 13.50 37.46 19.13
N TYR A 87 14.09 38.67 19.06
CA TYR A 87 13.73 39.75 19.98
C TYR A 87 12.64 40.62 19.35
N LEU A 88 11.55 40.79 20.10
CA LEU A 88 10.37 41.61 19.80
C LEU A 88 10.73 43.10 19.67
#